data_AF-A0A6M0HVV0-F1
#
_entry.id   AF-A0A6M0HVV0-F1
#
_cell.length_a   1.000
_cell.length_b   1.000
_cell.length_c   1.000
_cell.angle_alpha   90.00
_cell.angle_beta   90.00
_cell.angle_gamma   90.00
#
_symmetry.space_group_name_H-M   'P 1'
#
loop_
_entity.id
_entity.type
_entity.pdbx_description
1 polymer ?
#
loop_
_entity_poly.entity_id
_entity_poly.type
_entity_poly.pdbx_seq_one_letter_code
_entity_poly.pdbx_strand_id
1 'polypeptide(L)'
;MPEMYLLDLWEEYGPQKKADIAKILNGYLAQCSTKNQPVMRAWWWYWDPTPSKLDILIYMVPSRFDSVAYMYDPTGDFVQDGADGRTLIGAGDRPCIAEVYTRPQSAAVIANLVFHESMHMKLKRGNSMHSLGGVASASVPSTVGLSKSNISAMKPALMNPVTQWSDGIAQVRARQQSGVP
;
A
#
# COMPACT_ATOMS: atom_id res chain seq x y z
N MET A 1 1.59 -9.55 16.28
CA MET A 1 2.75 -9.04 15.52
C MET A 1 2.20 -8.14 14.42
N PRO A 2 2.86 -7.05 14.05
CA PRO A 2 2.38 -6.20 12.97
C PRO A 2 2.45 -6.94 11.63
N GLU A 3 1.48 -6.72 10.76
CA GLU A 3 1.32 -7.37 9.47
C GLU A 3 1.09 -6.34 8.36
N MET A 4 1.35 -6.74 7.11
CA MET A 4 0.97 -6.01 5.90
C MET A 4 -0.08 -6.82 5.14
N TYR A 5 -1.32 -6.36 5.18
CA TYR A 5 -2.47 -6.94 4.49
C TYR A 5 -2.57 -6.37 3.07
N LEU A 6 -2.53 -7.26 2.08
CA LEU A 6 -2.78 -6.94 0.68
C LEU A 6 -4.18 -7.42 0.30
N LEU A 7 -5.07 -6.49 -0.04
CA LEU A 7 -6.47 -6.78 -0.38
C LEU A 7 -6.70 -6.68 -1.88
N ASP A 8 -6.70 -7.81 -2.56
CA ASP A 8 -7.10 -7.93 -3.97
C ASP A 8 -8.54 -8.43 -4.05
N LEU A 9 -9.47 -7.51 -3.81
CA LEU A 9 -10.90 -7.81 -3.71
C LEU A 9 -11.53 -8.13 -5.08
N TRP A 10 -10.88 -7.75 -6.19
CA TRP A 10 -11.31 -8.06 -7.56
C TRP A 10 -10.60 -9.27 -8.17
N GLU A 11 -9.74 -9.94 -7.40
CA GLU A 11 -8.98 -11.12 -7.85
C GLU A 11 -8.14 -10.88 -9.12
N GLU A 12 -7.61 -9.67 -9.26
CA GLU A 12 -6.83 -9.21 -10.42
C GLU A 12 -5.51 -9.98 -10.60
N TYR A 13 -5.02 -10.64 -9.54
CA TYR A 13 -3.80 -11.42 -9.58
C TYR A 13 -4.00 -12.90 -9.28
N GLY A 14 -3.49 -13.74 -10.19
CA GLY A 14 -3.39 -15.18 -9.98
C GLY A 14 -2.38 -15.57 -8.88
N PRO A 15 -2.45 -16.82 -8.37
CA PRO A 15 -1.68 -17.27 -7.21
C PRO A 15 -0.17 -17.08 -7.31
N GLN A 16 0.42 -17.35 -8.48
CA GLN A 16 1.87 -17.20 -8.68
C GLN A 16 2.31 -15.74 -8.55
N LYS A 17 1.60 -14.81 -9.21
CA LYS A 17 1.90 -13.37 -9.14
C LYS A 17 1.75 -12.85 -7.72
N LYS A 18 0.72 -13.31 -7.00
CA LYS A 18 0.52 -13.03 -5.57
C LYS A 18 1.72 -13.51 -4.73
N ALA A 19 2.16 -14.74 -4.92
CA ALA A 19 3.31 -15.29 -4.20
C ALA A 19 4.60 -14.49 -4.48
N ASP A 20 4.83 -14.11 -5.73
CA ASP A 20 6.01 -13.32 -6.12
C ASP A 20 6.00 -11.92 -5.50
N ILE A 21 4.86 -11.23 -5.51
CA ILE A 21 4.69 -9.92 -4.84
C ILE A 21 4.99 -10.05 -3.34
N ALA A 22 4.38 -11.03 -2.67
CA ALA A 22 4.56 -11.23 -1.23
C ALA A 22 6.02 -11.57 -0.90
N LYS A 23 6.71 -12.38 -1.72
CA LYS A 23 8.13 -12.71 -1.55
C LYS A 23 9.01 -11.45 -1.57
N ILE A 24 8.80 -10.56 -2.55
CA ILE A 24 9.57 -9.32 -2.68
C ILE A 24 9.32 -8.39 -1.48
N LEU A 25 8.05 -8.19 -1.13
CA LEU A 25 7.66 -7.34 0.01
C LEU A 25 8.23 -7.86 1.34
N ASN A 26 8.18 -9.17 1.58
CA ASN A 26 8.79 -9.76 2.78
C ASN A 26 10.32 -9.55 2.81
N GLY A 27 10.99 -9.57 1.65
CA GLY A 27 12.40 -9.20 1.54
C GLY A 27 12.69 -7.74 1.90
N TYR A 28 11.79 -6.81 1.53
CA TYR A 28 11.88 -5.39 1.89
C TYR A 28 11.62 -5.15 3.38
N LEU A 29 10.58 -5.78 3.93
CA LEU A 29 10.25 -5.72 5.35
C LEU A 29 11.38 -6.30 6.21
N ALA A 30 12.00 -7.41 5.79
CA ALA A 30 13.16 -7.98 6.46
C ALA A 30 14.35 -7.02 6.50
N GLN A 31 14.65 -6.31 5.40
CA GLN A 31 15.72 -5.29 5.35
C GLN A 31 15.46 -4.12 6.31
N CYS A 32 14.18 -3.74 6.50
CA CYS A 32 13.78 -2.65 7.39
C CYS A 32 13.67 -3.08 8.87
N SER A 33 13.64 -4.38 9.16
CA SER A 33 13.48 -4.90 10.52
C SER A 33 14.72 -4.65 11.41
N THR A 34 14.52 -4.61 12.72
CA THR A 34 15.61 -4.66 13.72
C THR A 34 15.47 -5.87 14.62
N LYS A 35 16.57 -6.30 15.26
CA LYS A 35 16.54 -7.41 16.24
C LYS A 35 15.54 -7.21 17.39
N ASN A 36 15.20 -5.96 17.69
CA ASN A 36 14.35 -5.60 18.84
C ASN A 36 12.91 -5.22 18.43
N GLN A 37 12.55 -5.35 17.15
CA GLN A 37 11.21 -5.09 16.66
C GLN A 37 10.56 -6.39 16.18
N PRO A 38 9.23 -6.53 16.33
CA PRO A 38 8.50 -7.58 15.66
C PRO A 38 8.74 -7.56 14.15
N VAL A 39 8.96 -8.74 13.55
CA VAL A 39 9.11 -8.85 12.10
C VAL A 39 7.74 -8.71 11.45
N MET A 40 7.54 -7.64 10.69
CA MET A 40 6.34 -7.48 9.86
C MET A 40 6.42 -8.40 8.65
N ARG A 41 5.28 -8.97 8.27
CA ARG A 41 5.17 -9.83 7.08
C ARG A 41 4.01 -9.42 6.20
N ALA A 42 4.21 -9.52 4.89
CA ALA A 42 3.21 -9.25 3.87
C ALA A 42 2.48 -10.53 3.46
N TRP A 43 1.15 -10.48 3.45
CA TRP A 43 0.27 -11.59 3.07
C TRP A 43 -0.98 -11.08 2.34
N TRP A 44 -1.50 -11.93 1.46
CA TRP A 44 -2.78 -11.70 0.79
C TRP A 44 -3.92 -12.06 1.72
N TRP A 45 -4.91 -11.18 1.79
CA TRP A 45 -6.03 -11.33 2.69
C TRP A 45 -7.34 -11.22 1.91
N TYR A 46 -8.30 -12.07 2.26
CA TYR A 46 -9.52 -12.28 1.46
C TYR A 46 -10.81 -11.93 2.21
N TRP A 47 -10.72 -11.76 3.54
CA TRP A 47 -11.83 -11.30 4.39
C TRP A 47 -11.55 -9.92 4.96
N ASP A 48 -12.39 -9.43 5.88
CA ASP A 48 -12.26 -8.08 6.45
C ASP A 48 -11.24 -8.13 7.59
N PRO A 49 -9.99 -7.66 7.40
CA PRO A 49 -9.06 -7.54 8.51
C PRO A 49 -9.51 -6.38 9.40
N THR A 50 -9.21 -6.50 10.69
CA THR A 50 -9.26 -5.38 11.63
C THR A 50 -7.81 -4.95 11.92
N PRO A 51 -7.17 -4.17 11.01
CA PRO A 51 -5.78 -3.79 11.19
C PRO A 51 -5.61 -2.96 12.46
N SER A 52 -4.65 -3.35 13.29
CA SER A 52 -4.14 -2.51 14.35
C SER A 52 -3.44 -1.27 13.77
N LYS A 53 -3.16 -0.28 14.62
CA LYS A 53 -2.43 0.92 14.20
C LYS A 53 -1.00 0.62 13.73
N LEU A 54 -0.45 -0.54 14.07
CA LEU A 54 0.90 -0.93 13.66
C LEU A 54 0.92 -1.69 12.34
N ASP A 55 -0.22 -2.25 11.92
CA ASP A 55 -0.34 -2.96 10.66
C ASP A 55 -0.27 -2.00 9.47
N ILE A 56 -0.22 -2.58 8.28
CA ILE A 56 -0.30 -1.89 7.00
C ILE A 56 -1.42 -2.54 6.19
N LEU A 57 -2.38 -1.75 5.73
CA LEU A 57 -3.48 -2.19 4.88
C LEU A 57 -3.30 -1.52 3.52
N ILE A 58 -3.21 -2.32 2.46
CA ILE A 58 -3.11 -1.84 1.08
C ILE A 58 -4.26 -2.43 0.27
N TYR A 59 -5.05 -1.55 -0.33
CA TYR A 59 -6.09 -1.93 -1.28
C TYR A 59 -5.48 -2.09 -2.68
N MET A 60 -5.65 -3.27 -3.29
CA MET A 60 -5.36 -3.47 -4.71
C MET A 60 -6.67 -3.26 -5.46
N VAL A 61 -6.73 -2.23 -6.30
CA VAL A 61 -7.97 -1.83 -7.00
C VAL A 61 -7.74 -1.79 -8.51
N PRO A 62 -8.72 -2.19 -9.35
CA PRO A 62 -8.57 -2.26 -10.81
C PRO A 62 -8.04 -0.98 -11.45
N SER A 63 -8.63 0.15 -11.03
CA SER A 63 -8.30 1.44 -11.59
C SER A 63 -8.52 2.55 -10.56
N ARG A 64 -8.15 3.78 -10.92
CA ARG A 64 -8.48 4.97 -10.14
C ARG A 64 -9.98 5.22 -9.99
N PHE A 65 -10.82 4.68 -10.88
CA PHE A 65 -12.28 4.82 -10.78
C PHE A 65 -12.86 3.95 -9.66
N ASP A 66 -12.11 2.91 -9.29
CA ASP A 66 -12.35 2.00 -8.17
C ASP A 66 -11.63 2.43 -6.88
N SER A 67 -11.06 3.65 -6.88
CA SER A 67 -10.28 4.18 -5.76
C SER A 67 -11.08 4.20 -4.47
N VAL A 68 -10.61 3.47 -3.47
CA VAL A 68 -11.15 3.45 -2.11
C VAL A 68 -10.91 4.81 -1.45
N ALA A 69 -9.78 5.45 -1.73
CA ALA A 69 -9.49 6.79 -1.26
C ALA A 69 -10.50 7.82 -1.80
N TYR A 70 -10.89 7.71 -3.08
CA TYR A 70 -11.90 8.57 -3.68
C TYR A 70 -13.31 8.29 -3.13
N MET A 71 -13.64 7.02 -2.84
CA MET A 71 -14.90 6.68 -2.18
C MET A 71 -15.00 7.30 -0.77
N TYR A 72 -13.88 7.37 -0.05
CA TYR A 72 -13.81 8.01 1.27
C TYR A 72 -13.92 9.53 1.21
N ASP A 73 -13.18 10.18 0.29
CA ASP A 73 -13.16 11.63 0.12
C ASP A 73 -13.28 11.98 -1.37
N PRO A 74 -14.52 12.10 -1.90
CA PRO A 74 -14.75 12.43 -3.31
C PRO A 74 -14.41 13.88 -3.65
N THR A 75 -14.16 14.72 -2.64
CA THR A 75 -13.79 16.13 -2.83
C THR A 75 -12.28 16.35 -2.88
N GLY A 76 -11.49 15.34 -2.49
CA GLY A 76 -10.04 15.39 -2.56
C GLY A 76 -9.53 15.46 -4.00
N ASP A 77 -8.35 16.04 -4.20
CA ASP A 77 -7.71 16.15 -5.51
C ASP A 77 -7.76 14.79 -6.23
N PHE A 78 -8.35 14.78 -7.43
CA PHE A 78 -8.39 13.59 -8.26
C PHE A 78 -6.94 13.17 -8.57
N VAL A 79 -6.66 11.87 -8.56
CA VAL A 79 -5.31 11.39 -8.90
C VAL A 79 -4.98 11.86 -10.32
N GLN A 80 -3.84 12.56 -10.45
CA GLN A 80 -3.33 13.01 -11.74
C GLN A 80 -3.21 11.83 -12.71
N ASP A 81 -3.48 12.06 -14.00
CA ASP A 81 -3.26 11.07 -15.05
C ASP A 81 -1.84 10.48 -14.96
N GLY A 82 -1.74 9.14 -14.91
CA GLY A 82 -0.47 8.42 -14.96
C GLY A 82 0.03 7.83 -13.64
N ALA A 83 -0.59 8.12 -12.49
CA ALA A 83 -0.23 7.44 -11.24
C ALA A 83 -0.70 5.97 -11.20
N ASP A 84 0.09 5.11 -10.55
CA ASP A 84 -0.17 3.66 -10.38
C ASP A 84 -0.55 3.30 -8.92
N GLY A 85 -0.76 4.30 -8.07
CA GLY A 85 -1.16 4.15 -6.68
C GLY A 85 -1.52 5.49 -6.04
N ARG A 86 -2.08 5.44 -4.85
CA ARG A 86 -2.44 6.62 -4.07
C ARG A 86 -2.37 6.33 -2.58
N THR A 87 -1.86 7.29 -1.82
CA THR A 87 -2.02 7.33 -0.36
C THR A 87 -2.69 8.63 0.07
N LEU A 88 -3.87 8.53 0.68
CA LEU A 88 -4.47 9.62 1.45
C LEU A 88 -3.84 9.62 2.84
N ILE A 89 -2.90 10.55 3.07
CA ILE A 89 -2.23 10.70 4.36
C ILE A 89 -3.23 11.31 5.36
N GLY A 90 -3.67 10.50 6.32
CA GLY A 90 -4.57 10.94 7.38
C GLY A 90 -3.99 12.10 8.21
N ALA A 91 -4.83 13.10 8.49
CA ALA A 91 -4.53 14.25 9.35
C ALA A 91 -5.55 14.34 10.49
N GLY A 92 -5.07 14.60 11.72
CA GLY A 92 -5.90 14.55 12.93
C GLY A 92 -6.51 13.16 13.12
N ASP A 93 -7.84 13.11 13.25
CA ASP A 93 -8.61 11.86 13.41
C ASP A 93 -8.92 11.16 12.08
N ARG A 94 -8.55 11.77 10.93
CA ARG A 94 -8.79 11.14 9.63
C ARG A 94 -7.88 9.91 9.47
N PRO A 95 -8.43 8.74 9.11
CA PRO A 95 -7.64 7.55 8.83
C PRO A 95 -6.78 7.74 7.57
N CYS A 96 -5.72 6.95 7.48
CA CYS A 96 -4.93 6.80 6.27
C CYS A 96 -5.56 5.75 5.35
N ILE A 97 -5.43 5.95 4.05
CA ILE A 97 -5.86 5.01 3.02
C ILE A 97 -4.71 4.89 2.03
N ALA A 98 -4.30 3.66 1.71
CA ALA A 98 -3.25 3.40 0.72
C ALA A 98 -3.75 2.34 -0.27
N GLU A 99 -3.57 2.61 -1.54
CA GLU A 99 -4.05 1.76 -2.63
C GLU A 99 -3.06 1.71 -3.80
N VAL A 100 -3.06 0.60 -4.53
CA VAL A 100 -2.28 0.40 -5.75
C VAL A 100 -3.22 -0.01 -6.87
N TYR A 101 -3.05 0.61 -8.04
CA TYR A 101 -3.85 0.30 -9.21
C TYR A 101 -3.33 -0.93 -9.93
N THR A 102 -4.20 -1.92 -10.12
CA THR A 102 -3.81 -3.18 -10.72
C THR A 102 -3.74 -3.03 -12.24
N ARG A 103 -2.52 -2.88 -12.73
CA ARG A 103 -2.22 -2.83 -14.16
C ARG A 103 -1.46 -4.10 -14.59
N PRO A 104 -1.43 -4.42 -15.89
CA PRO A 104 -0.58 -5.48 -16.42
C PRO A 104 0.90 -5.11 -16.30
N GLN A 105 1.43 -5.24 -15.08
CA GLN A 105 2.80 -4.98 -14.67
C GLN A 105 3.42 -6.24 -14.06
N SER A 106 4.75 -6.27 -13.94
CA SER A 106 5.43 -7.39 -13.29
C SER A 106 5.19 -7.37 -11.77
N ALA A 107 5.33 -8.53 -11.13
CA ALA A 107 5.25 -8.65 -9.67
C ALA A 107 6.21 -7.69 -8.95
N ALA A 108 7.38 -7.41 -9.52
CA ALA A 108 8.35 -6.47 -8.98
C ALA A 108 7.84 -5.04 -8.97
N VAL A 109 7.23 -4.55 -10.07
CA VAL A 109 6.65 -3.19 -10.08
C VAL A 109 5.55 -3.08 -9.04
N ILE A 110 4.64 -4.05 -8.98
CA ILE A 110 3.54 -4.03 -8.01
C ILE A 110 4.07 -4.06 -6.58
N ALA A 111 5.04 -4.91 -6.25
CA ALA A 111 5.66 -4.93 -4.93
C ALA A 111 6.35 -3.60 -4.59
N ASN A 112 7.01 -2.98 -5.57
CA ASN A 112 7.64 -1.67 -5.37
C ASN A 112 6.59 -0.58 -5.12
N LEU A 113 5.49 -0.55 -5.88
CA LEU A 113 4.39 0.39 -5.68
C LEU A 113 3.72 0.18 -4.31
N VAL A 114 3.42 -1.05 -3.93
CA VAL A 114 2.87 -1.39 -2.60
C VAL A 114 3.78 -0.85 -1.49
N PHE A 115 5.10 -1.07 -1.62
CA PHE A 115 6.03 -0.55 -0.64
C PHE A 115 6.12 0.98 -0.69
N HIS A 116 6.09 1.61 -1.87
CA HIS A 116 6.03 3.07 -2.04
C HIS A 116 4.85 3.70 -1.31
N GLU A 117 3.64 3.17 -1.49
CA GLU A 117 2.44 3.66 -0.80
C GLU A 117 2.52 3.43 0.72
N SER A 118 3.08 2.29 1.13
CA SER A 118 3.36 2.03 2.54
C SER A 118 4.32 3.06 3.16
N MET A 119 5.28 3.57 2.37
CA MET A 119 6.20 4.63 2.78
C MET A 119 5.47 5.96 2.96
N HIS A 120 4.59 6.34 2.02
CA HIS A 120 3.74 7.53 2.20
C HIS A 120 2.96 7.47 3.51
N MET A 121 2.34 6.32 3.78
CA MET A 121 1.54 6.11 4.97
C MET A 121 2.35 6.17 6.27
N LYS A 122 3.44 5.41 6.37
CA LYS A 122 4.21 5.29 7.62
C LYS A 122 5.11 6.48 7.89
N LEU A 123 5.62 7.14 6.84
CA LEU A 123 6.49 8.32 6.98
C LEU A 123 5.70 9.63 7.09
N LYS A 124 4.48 9.71 6.52
CA LYS A 124 3.64 10.92 6.50
C LYS A 124 4.35 12.17 5.95
N ARG A 125 5.16 11.98 4.92
CA ARG A 125 6.01 13.04 4.32
C ARG A 125 5.46 13.64 3.03
N GLY A 126 4.32 13.14 2.55
CA GLY A 126 3.78 13.50 1.22
C GLY A 126 4.85 13.35 0.13
N ASN A 127 4.84 14.25 -0.85
CA ASN A 127 5.79 14.21 -1.98
C ASN A 127 7.25 14.44 -1.57
N SER A 128 7.53 14.99 -0.38
CA SER A 128 8.93 15.10 0.10
C SER A 128 9.59 13.75 0.35
N MET A 129 8.80 12.67 0.43
CA MET A 129 9.29 11.29 0.51
C MET A 129 10.10 10.89 -0.74
N HIS A 130 9.79 11.47 -1.90
CA HIS A 130 10.42 11.12 -3.17
C HIS A 130 11.91 11.45 -3.25
N SER A 131 12.38 12.39 -2.43
CA SER A 131 13.81 12.74 -2.36
C SER A 131 14.68 11.61 -1.78
N LEU A 132 14.08 10.54 -1.23
CA LEU A 132 14.79 9.38 -0.72
C LEU A 132 15.28 8.43 -1.84
N GLY A 133 14.81 8.62 -3.08
CA GLY A 133 15.16 7.80 -4.24
C GLY A 133 14.76 6.33 -4.09
N GLY A 134 15.28 5.45 -4.95
CA GLY A 134 14.94 4.03 -4.92
C GLY A 134 13.44 3.81 -5.13
N VAL A 135 12.83 2.94 -4.33
CA VAL A 135 11.38 2.69 -4.34
C VAL A 135 10.57 3.92 -3.93
N ALA A 136 11.14 4.86 -3.17
CA ALA A 136 10.45 6.10 -2.81
C ALA A 136 10.32 7.08 -4.00
N SER A 137 11.02 6.89 -5.11
CA SER A 137 11.01 7.83 -6.23
C SER A 137 9.61 8.00 -6.83
N ALA A 138 9.32 9.15 -7.44
CA ALA A 138 8.03 9.39 -8.13
C ALA A 138 7.75 8.41 -9.28
N SER A 139 8.82 7.88 -9.90
CA SER A 139 8.73 6.81 -10.91
C SER A 139 9.39 5.56 -10.36
N VAL A 140 8.65 4.46 -10.34
CA VAL A 140 9.05 3.21 -9.66
C VAL A 140 9.12 2.05 -10.66
N PRO A 141 10.21 1.91 -11.44
CA PRO A 141 10.37 0.81 -12.39
C PRO A 141 10.68 -0.52 -11.68
N SER A 142 10.58 -1.63 -12.42
CA SER A 142 10.84 -2.99 -11.91
C SER A 142 12.29 -3.23 -11.46
N THR A 143 13.23 -2.45 -11.99
CA THR A 143 14.67 -2.60 -11.70
C THR A 143 15.11 -1.85 -10.45
N VAL A 144 14.24 -1.02 -9.87
CA VAL A 144 14.58 -0.26 -8.67
C VAL A 144 14.33 -1.12 -7.43
N GLY A 145 15.26 -1.08 -6.48
CA GLY A 145 15.11 -1.68 -5.17
C GLY A 145 15.15 -0.62 -4.06
N LEU A 146 15.08 -1.07 -2.81
CA LEU A 146 15.23 -0.17 -1.67
C LEU A 146 16.61 0.51 -1.68
N SER A 147 16.62 1.83 -1.61
CA SER A 147 17.84 2.59 -1.30
C SER A 147 18.19 2.47 0.18
N LYS A 148 19.45 2.76 0.53
CA LYS A 148 19.87 2.89 1.94
C LYS A 148 18.99 3.91 2.69
N SER A 149 18.59 4.99 2.02
CA SER A 149 17.70 6.01 2.57
C SER A 149 16.28 5.48 2.81
N ASN A 150 15.75 4.63 1.91
CA ASN A 150 14.45 3.98 2.12
C ASN A 150 14.49 3.09 3.38
N ILE A 151 15.52 2.23 3.49
CA ILE A 151 15.68 1.31 4.63
C ILE A 151 15.84 2.09 5.94
N SER A 152 16.70 3.10 5.95
CA SER A 152 16.96 3.90 7.15
C SER A 152 15.72 4.67 7.61
N ALA A 153 14.90 5.18 6.69
CA ALA A 153 13.68 5.90 7.02
C ALA A 153 12.57 4.96 7.49
N MET A 154 12.38 3.82 6.81
CA MET A 154 11.29 2.89 7.13
C MET A 154 11.53 2.08 8.40
N LYS A 155 12.78 1.78 8.75
CA LYS A 155 13.11 1.01 9.95
C LYS A 155 12.43 1.52 11.24
N PRO A 156 12.54 2.80 11.63
CA PRO A 156 11.78 3.32 12.76
C PRO A 156 10.29 3.47 12.42
N ALA A 157 9.97 3.85 11.18
CA ALA A 157 8.61 4.22 10.78
C ALA A 157 7.63 3.05 10.71
N LEU A 158 8.08 1.81 10.50
CA LEU A 158 7.21 0.63 10.51
C LEU A 158 6.42 0.50 11.82
N MET A 159 6.99 0.97 12.93
CA MET A 159 6.38 0.95 14.26
C MET A 159 5.59 2.22 14.59
N ASN A 160 5.48 3.18 13.66
CA ASN A 160 4.63 4.34 13.86
C ASN A 160 3.16 3.91 13.81
N PRO A 161 2.36 4.26 14.83
CA PRO A 161 0.93 3.99 14.81
C PRO A 161 0.24 4.88 13.77
N VAL A 162 -0.52 4.25 12.88
CA VAL A 162 -1.36 4.91 11.88
C VAL A 162 -2.75 4.31 11.94
N THR A 163 -3.76 5.14 12.23
CA THR A 163 -5.16 4.75 12.06
C THR A 163 -5.43 4.58 10.57
N GLN A 164 -5.99 3.45 10.17
CA GLN A 164 -6.27 3.10 8.77
C GLN A 164 -7.76 2.91 8.60
N TRP A 165 -8.27 3.21 7.41
CA TRP A 165 -9.67 3.00 7.11
C TRP A 165 -9.85 1.61 6.55
N SER A 166 -10.55 0.73 7.28
CA SER A 166 -10.85 -0.65 6.86
C SER A 166 -12.21 -0.78 6.18
N ASP A 167 -13.14 0.14 6.41
CA ASP A 167 -14.53 0.01 5.93
C ASP A 167 -14.65 0.14 4.40
N GLY A 168 -13.57 0.57 3.73
CA GLY A 168 -13.48 0.56 2.28
C GLY A 168 -13.75 -0.82 1.67
N ILE A 169 -13.52 -1.92 2.41
CA ILE A 169 -13.80 -3.27 1.93
C ILE A 169 -15.29 -3.51 1.70
N ALA A 170 -16.13 -3.06 2.64
CA ALA A 170 -17.58 -3.18 2.52
C ALA A 170 -18.08 -2.36 1.33
N GLN A 171 -17.50 -1.18 1.10
CA GLN A 171 -17.87 -0.33 -0.04
C GLN A 171 -17.46 -0.94 -1.39
N VAL A 172 -16.26 -1.49 -1.47
CA VAL A 172 -15.78 -2.21 -2.66
C VAL A 172 -16.70 -3.39 -2.98
N ARG A 173 -17.01 -4.24 -2.00
CA ARG A 173 -17.89 -5.38 -2.19
C ARG A 173 -19.30 -4.96 -2.61
N ALA A 174 -19.83 -3.89 -2.02
CA ALA A 174 -21.13 -3.35 -2.41
C ALA A 174 -21.14 -2.89 -3.88
N ARG A 175 -20.07 -2.24 -4.36
CA ARG A 175 -19.94 -1.89 -5.78
C ARG A 175 -19.91 -3.11 -6.69
N GLN A 176 -19.10 -4.12 -6.37
CA GLN A 176 -19.04 -5.37 -7.14
C GLN A 176 -20.40 -6.05 -7.27
N GLN A 177 -21.21 -6.05 -6.21
CA GLN A 177 -22.56 -6.62 -6.22
C GLN A 177 -23.56 -5.78 -7.03
N SER A 178 -23.38 -4.46 -7.06
CA SER A 178 -24.27 -3.54 -7.76
C SER A 178 -24.10 -3.54 -9.29
N GLY A 179 -22.99 -4.10 -9.81
CA GLY A 179 -22.67 -4.06 -11.24
C GLY A 179 -22.42 -2.66 -11.80
N VAL A 180 -22.28 -1.66 -10.91
CA VAL A 180 -21.92 -0.29 -11.29
C VAL A 180 -20.40 -0.25 -11.50
N PRO A 181 -19.93 0.03 -12.73
CA PRO A 181 -18.51 0.20 -13.01
C PRO A 181 -17.92 1.43 -12.32
#